data_AF-A0A8U0QGQ1-F1
#
_entry.id   AF-A0A8U0QGQ1-F1
#
_cell.length_a   1.000
_cell.length_b   1.000
_cell.length_c   1.000
_cell.angle_alpha   90.00
_cell.angle_beta   90.00
_cell.angle_gamma   90.00
#
_symmetry.space_group_name_H-M   'P 1'
#
loop_
_entity.id
_entity.type
_entity.pdbx_description
1 polymer ?
#
loop_
_entity_poly.entity_id
_entity_poly.type
_entity_poly.pdbx_seq_one_letter_code
_entity_poly.pdbx_strand_id
1 'polypeptide(L)'
;MGVTSLSVIYASIILSSMFLPPILIKNLGCKWTIVAGMGCYVTYSIGNLYPGWYTLIPTSVILGMGGSPLWSAKCTLLTISGNLQAPKENKKAADVINKYFGIFFLIFQSSAVWGNLMSSLIFGSDKNITNISHEALQYCGAGVCADINSNSTTKKPAQQLVWTLVGCYIGVGVLAMIIVAVFLDNIDRDQAREFRDNREPFWSTFLATFTLLKDKRLVILIPLTMYSGFEQSFLSGEYTKNYVTCALGIHYVGYAMICFGATNSLCSFIFGRLAEYTGRAPLFCVAAVTNFSCILALLFWRPHPDQLPVFFVFPALWGLADAVWQTQTNSLYGVLFPRQKEAAFANYRMWESLGFVIAFAYSTFICLDIKLYILLGVLILSMVTYLWVEFQERKNPTLPVEEGIYDTDFSAKGDHILNQTSL
;
A
#
# COMPACT_ATOMS: atom_id res chain seq x y z
N MET A 1 -7.58 -19.69 -6.27
CA MET A 1 -8.14 -18.70 -7.21
C MET A 1 -7.93 -17.28 -6.72
N GLY A 2 -8.62 -16.80 -5.67
CA GLY A 2 -8.46 -15.40 -5.19
C GLY A 2 -7.01 -15.01 -4.87
N VAL A 3 -6.29 -15.85 -4.11
CA VAL A 3 -4.87 -15.64 -3.78
C VAL A 3 -3.99 -15.58 -5.04
N THR A 4 -4.22 -16.50 -5.98
CA THR A 4 -3.53 -16.52 -7.28
C THR A 4 -3.82 -15.27 -8.11
N SER A 5 -5.08 -14.79 -8.09
CA SER A 5 -5.50 -13.55 -8.73
C SER A 5 -4.71 -12.36 -8.17
N LEU A 6 -4.61 -12.25 -6.85
CA LEU A 6 -3.82 -11.23 -6.16
C LEU A 6 -2.33 -11.32 -6.54
N SER A 7 -1.73 -12.51 -6.53
CA SER A 7 -0.35 -12.70 -6.98
C SER A 7 -0.14 -12.18 -8.41
N VAL A 8 -1.07 -12.46 -9.33
CA VAL A 8 -0.99 -12.00 -10.73
C VAL A 8 -1.15 -10.49 -10.83
N ILE A 9 -2.04 -9.86 -10.04
CA ILE A 9 -2.17 -8.40 -9.97
C ILE A 9 -0.82 -7.79 -9.59
N TYR A 10 -0.22 -8.20 -8.48
CA TYR A 10 1.03 -7.61 -7.99
C TYR A 10 2.23 -7.94 -8.88
N ALA A 11 2.29 -9.13 -9.48
CA ALA A 11 3.32 -9.45 -10.48
C ALA A 11 3.19 -8.54 -11.72
N SER A 12 1.96 -8.25 -12.14
CA SER A 12 1.71 -7.32 -13.25
C SER A 12 2.01 -5.88 -12.87
N ILE A 13 1.78 -5.46 -11.61
CA ILE A 13 2.19 -4.15 -11.07
C ILE A 13 3.71 -3.98 -11.14
N ILE A 14 4.49 -5.01 -10.80
CA ILE A 14 5.96 -4.98 -10.89
C ILE A 14 6.37 -4.64 -12.32
N LEU A 15 5.90 -5.42 -13.30
CA LEU A 15 6.19 -5.17 -14.72
C LEU A 15 5.69 -3.80 -15.17
N SER A 16 4.48 -3.42 -14.74
CA SER A 16 3.88 -2.15 -15.10
C SER A 16 4.68 -0.96 -14.58
N SER A 17 5.10 -0.99 -13.32
CA SER A 17 5.78 0.10 -12.63
C SER A 17 7.09 0.51 -13.27
N MET A 18 7.72 -0.41 -14.01
CA MET A 18 8.96 -0.18 -14.72
C MET A 18 8.76 0.55 -16.07
N PHE A 19 7.60 0.43 -16.70
CA PHE A 19 7.42 0.84 -18.11
C PHE A 19 6.21 1.74 -18.36
N LEU A 20 5.06 1.42 -17.80
CA LEU A 20 3.79 2.02 -18.18
C LEU A 20 3.58 3.45 -17.65
N PRO A 21 4.00 3.84 -16.43
CA PRO A 21 3.75 5.20 -15.93
C PRO A 21 4.35 6.30 -16.81
N PRO A 22 5.64 6.28 -17.20
CA PRO A 22 6.20 7.32 -18.06
C PRO A 22 5.50 7.38 -19.44
N ILE A 23 5.16 6.22 -20.02
CA ILE A 23 4.53 6.12 -21.34
C ILE A 23 3.12 6.72 -21.31
N LEU A 24 2.31 6.32 -20.34
CA LEU A 24 0.91 6.75 -20.26
C LEU A 24 0.79 8.20 -19.85
N ILE A 25 1.56 8.65 -18.86
CA ILE A 25 1.55 10.05 -18.41
C ILE A 25 2.00 10.98 -19.55
N LYS A 26 3.05 10.61 -20.30
CA LYS A 26 3.54 11.43 -21.43
C LYS A 26 2.56 11.51 -22.61
N ASN A 27 1.82 10.43 -22.89
CA ASN A 27 0.93 10.37 -24.04
C ASN A 27 -0.49 10.87 -23.75
N LEU A 28 -1.02 10.57 -22.56
CA LEU A 28 -2.41 10.84 -22.18
C LEU A 28 -2.56 12.01 -21.21
N GLY A 29 -1.49 12.42 -20.53
CA GLY A 29 -1.53 13.33 -19.39
C GLY A 29 -1.97 12.64 -18.10
N CYS A 30 -1.82 13.33 -16.97
CA CYS A 30 -2.13 12.79 -15.64
C CYS A 30 -3.62 12.47 -15.50
N LYS A 31 -4.51 13.38 -15.95
CA LYS A 31 -5.97 13.20 -15.84
C LYS A 31 -6.45 11.90 -16.49
N TRP A 32 -6.13 11.71 -17.77
CA TRP A 32 -6.61 10.54 -18.51
C TRP A 32 -5.91 9.25 -18.12
N THR A 33 -4.66 9.32 -17.64
CA THR A 33 -3.99 8.15 -17.06
C THR A 33 -4.70 7.65 -15.80
N ILE A 34 -5.15 8.57 -14.92
CA ILE A 34 -5.94 8.21 -13.74
C ILE A 34 -7.28 7.56 -14.16
N VAL A 35 -8.00 8.17 -15.11
CA VAL A 35 -9.29 7.63 -15.60
C VAL A 35 -9.11 6.24 -16.22
N ALA A 36 -8.09 6.05 -17.06
CA ALA A 36 -7.78 4.75 -17.66
C ALA A 36 -7.46 3.69 -16.60
N GLY A 37 -6.66 4.05 -15.58
CA GLY A 37 -6.38 3.17 -14.45
C GLY A 37 -7.64 2.79 -13.67
N MET A 38 -8.56 3.74 -13.41
CA MET A 38 -9.85 3.44 -12.77
C MET A 38 -10.70 2.46 -13.61
N GLY A 39 -10.66 2.57 -14.93
CA GLY A 39 -11.27 1.61 -15.84
C GLY A 39 -10.72 0.18 -15.67
N CYS A 40 -9.42 0.03 -15.42
CA CYS A 40 -8.82 -1.27 -15.11
C CYS A 40 -9.33 -1.87 -13.78
N TYR A 41 -9.55 -1.04 -12.75
CA TYR A 41 -10.18 -1.47 -11.49
C TYR A 41 -11.61 -1.96 -11.72
N VAL A 42 -12.42 -1.21 -12.47
CA VAL A 42 -13.79 -1.61 -12.83
C VAL A 42 -13.80 -2.92 -13.61
N THR A 43 -12.86 -3.10 -14.54
CA THR A 43 -12.73 -4.33 -15.35
C THR A 43 -12.45 -5.55 -14.47
N TYR A 44 -11.61 -5.41 -13.44
CA TYR A 44 -11.39 -6.47 -12.45
C TYR A 44 -12.64 -6.78 -11.62
N SER A 45 -13.38 -5.76 -11.19
CA SER A 45 -14.66 -5.98 -10.52
C SER A 45 -15.66 -6.72 -11.41
N ILE A 46 -15.73 -6.41 -12.71
CA ILE A 46 -16.56 -7.14 -13.68
C ILE A 46 -16.13 -8.61 -13.78
N GLY A 47 -14.81 -8.89 -13.83
CA GLY A 47 -14.28 -10.25 -13.82
C GLY A 47 -14.69 -11.08 -12.60
N ASN A 48 -15.00 -10.42 -11.47
CA ASN A 48 -15.47 -11.06 -10.24
C ASN A 48 -16.98 -11.40 -10.25
N LEU A 49 -17.78 -10.97 -11.23
CA LEU A 49 -19.19 -11.38 -11.36
C LEU A 49 -19.34 -12.87 -11.66
N TYR A 50 -18.42 -13.41 -12.47
CA TYR A 50 -18.31 -14.81 -12.83
C TYR A 50 -16.87 -15.28 -12.59
N PRO A 51 -16.50 -15.60 -11.34
CA PRO A 51 -15.13 -15.93 -10.99
C PRO A 51 -14.73 -17.28 -11.61
N GLY A 52 -13.85 -17.22 -12.60
CA GLY A 52 -13.23 -18.37 -13.26
C GLY A 52 -11.80 -18.05 -13.66
N TRP A 53 -10.99 -19.07 -13.96
CA TRP A 53 -9.58 -18.86 -14.34
C TRP A 53 -9.43 -17.96 -15.58
N TYR A 54 -10.32 -18.13 -16.56
CA TYR A 54 -10.32 -17.35 -17.81
C TYR A 54 -10.83 -15.91 -17.64
N THR A 55 -11.56 -15.59 -16.56
CA THR A 55 -12.05 -14.23 -16.30
C THR A 55 -11.14 -13.50 -15.30
N LEU A 56 -10.78 -14.14 -14.20
CA LEU A 56 -10.00 -13.53 -13.12
C LEU A 56 -8.54 -13.28 -13.51
N ILE A 57 -7.87 -14.20 -14.20
CA ILE A 57 -6.45 -14.04 -14.52
C ILE A 57 -6.23 -12.88 -15.52
N PRO A 58 -6.96 -12.78 -16.64
CA PRO A 58 -6.76 -11.64 -17.56
C PRO A 58 -7.14 -10.30 -16.93
N THR A 59 -8.25 -10.25 -16.20
CA THR A 59 -8.67 -9.01 -15.54
C THR A 59 -7.73 -8.59 -14.40
N SER A 60 -7.07 -9.55 -13.75
CA SER A 60 -5.97 -9.29 -12.79
C SER A 60 -4.76 -8.65 -13.46
N VAL A 61 -4.37 -9.13 -14.65
CA VAL A 61 -3.28 -8.53 -15.43
C VAL A 61 -3.65 -7.10 -15.85
N ILE A 62 -4.87 -6.88 -16.35
CA ILE A 62 -5.37 -5.55 -16.72
C ILE A 62 -5.32 -4.60 -15.53
N LEU A 63 -5.79 -5.04 -14.36
CA LEU A 63 -5.71 -4.26 -13.13
C LEU A 63 -4.27 -3.92 -12.75
N GLY A 64 -3.37 -4.91 -12.75
CA GLY A 64 -1.98 -4.66 -12.38
C GLY A 64 -1.26 -3.71 -13.35
N MET A 65 -1.57 -3.79 -14.65
CA MET A 65 -1.07 -2.85 -15.67
C MET A 65 -1.63 -1.43 -15.52
N GLY A 66 -2.88 -1.27 -15.05
CA GLY A 66 -3.50 0.04 -14.84
C GLY A 66 -3.20 0.67 -13.48
N GLY A 67 -2.95 -0.15 -12.45
CA GLY A 67 -2.80 0.30 -11.07
C GLY A 67 -1.55 1.13 -10.84
N SER A 68 -0.40 0.71 -11.39
CA SER A 68 0.84 1.47 -11.21
C SER A 68 0.82 2.86 -11.88
N PRO A 69 0.42 3.00 -13.16
CA PRO A 69 0.31 4.31 -13.81
C PRO A 69 -0.66 5.24 -13.11
N LEU A 70 -1.76 4.72 -12.57
CA LEU A 70 -2.71 5.50 -11.78
C LEU A 70 -2.03 6.14 -10.57
N TRP A 71 -1.28 5.34 -9.78
CA TRP A 71 -0.59 5.84 -8.60
C TRP A 71 0.47 6.90 -8.95
N SER A 72 1.28 6.64 -9.98
CA SER A 72 2.29 7.61 -10.44
C SER A 72 1.65 8.91 -10.95
N ALA A 73 0.63 8.82 -11.81
CA ALA A 73 -0.06 9.99 -12.35
C ALA A 73 -0.71 10.84 -11.24
N LYS A 74 -1.30 10.19 -10.24
CA LYS A 74 -1.87 10.84 -9.06
C LYS A 74 -0.80 11.53 -8.20
N CYS A 75 0.38 10.93 -8.02
CA CYS A 75 1.49 11.59 -7.34
C CYS A 75 1.98 12.81 -8.11
N THR A 76 2.18 12.70 -9.42
CA THR A 76 2.61 13.80 -10.30
C THR A 76 1.60 14.94 -10.27
N LEU A 77 0.30 14.63 -10.39
CA LEU A 77 -0.77 15.63 -10.35
C LEU A 77 -0.81 16.43 -9.05
N LEU A 78 -0.66 15.76 -7.89
CA LEU A 78 -0.59 16.44 -6.60
C LEU A 78 0.64 17.34 -6.47
N THR A 79 1.79 16.87 -6.96
CA THR A 79 3.03 17.66 -6.96
C THR A 79 2.90 18.91 -7.83
N ILE A 80 2.39 18.78 -9.07
CA ILE A 80 2.15 19.91 -9.98
C ILE A 80 1.16 20.90 -9.34
N SER A 81 0.04 20.40 -8.81
CA SER A 81 -0.98 21.24 -8.17
C SER A 81 -0.42 21.98 -6.94
N GLY A 82 0.42 21.31 -6.14
CA GLY A 82 1.09 21.92 -4.99
C GLY A 82 2.08 23.01 -5.40
N ASN A 83 2.90 22.76 -6.42
CA ASN A 83 3.84 23.74 -6.97
C ASN A 83 3.14 24.99 -7.53
N LEU A 84 2.01 24.81 -8.21
CA LEU A 84 1.22 25.94 -8.74
C LEU A 84 0.53 26.76 -7.65
N GLN A 85 0.23 26.14 -6.51
CA GLN A 85 -0.44 26.80 -5.39
C GLN A 85 0.53 27.47 -4.41
N ALA A 86 1.74 26.92 -4.23
CA ALA A 86 2.75 27.44 -3.32
C ALA A 86 3.04 28.95 -3.43
N PRO A 87 3.28 29.52 -4.63
CA PRO A 87 3.51 30.96 -4.77
C PRO A 87 2.26 31.79 -4.45
N LYS A 88 1.05 31.25 -4.68
CA LYS A 88 -0.22 31.92 -4.34
C LYS A 88 -0.46 32.00 -2.83
N GLU A 89 0.06 31.04 -2.08
CA GLU A 89 -0.05 30.98 -0.62
C GLU A 89 1.16 31.58 0.13
N ASN A 90 2.18 32.08 -0.57
CA ASN A 90 3.46 32.52 0.02
C ASN A 90 4.09 31.46 0.95
N LYS A 91 4.04 30.19 0.53
CA LYS A 91 4.61 29.05 1.28
C LYS A 91 5.63 28.30 0.42
N LYS A 92 6.51 27.56 1.07
CA LYS A 92 7.43 26.65 0.38
C LYS A 92 6.62 25.56 -0.34
N ALA A 93 7.03 25.21 -1.55
CA ALA A 93 6.34 24.21 -2.36
C ALA A 93 6.26 22.84 -1.67
N ALA A 94 7.35 22.45 -1.00
CA ALA A 94 7.39 21.21 -0.21
C ALA A 94 6.27 21.12 0.83
N ASP A 95 5.98 22.22 1.54
CA ASP A 95 4.96 22.23 2.61
C ASP A 95 3.55 22.07 2.04
N VAL A 96 3.26 22.73 0.92
CA VAL A 96 1.95 22.64 0.25
C VAL A 96 1.75 21.26 -0.37
N ILE A 97 2.79 20.71 -1.01
CA ILE A 97 2.78 19.35 -1.55
C ILE A 97 2.52 18.34 -0.43
N ASN A 98 3.27 18.42 0.68
CA ASN A 98 3.08 17.52 1.82
C ASN A 98 1.67 17.60 2.39
N LYS A 99 1.09 18.80 2.50
CA LYS A 99 -0.30 19.00 2.91
C LYS A 99 -1.28 18.29 1.96
N TYR A 100 -1.10 18.41 0.65
CA TYR A 100 -1.97 17.77 -0.35
C TYR A 100 -1.86 16.24 -0.33
N PHE A 101 -0.64 15.71 -0.22
CA PHE A 101 -0.43 14.27 -0.04
C PHE A 101 -1.08 13.76 1.25
N GLY A 102 -0.94 14.49 2.36
CA GLY A 102 -1.57 14.16 3.64
C GLY A 102 -3.09 14.10 3.54
N ILE A 103 -3.73 15.12 2.96
CA ILE A 103 -5.19 15.14 2.75
C ILE A 103 -5.63 13.97 1.86
N PHE A 104 -4.91 13.71 0.77
CA PHE A 104 -5.23 12.59 -0.10
C PHE A 104 -5.17 11.25 0.64
N PHE A 105 -4.08 10.99 1.37
CA PHE A 105 -3.90 9.70 2.06
C PHE A 105 -4.92 9.53 3.19
N LEU A 106 -5.33 10.62 3.84
CA LEU A 106 -6.44 10.58 4.80
C LEU A 106 -7.74 10.09 4.14
N ILE A 107 -8.11 10.67 2.99
CA ILE A 107 -9.31 10.25 2.25
C ILE A 107 -9.14 8.81 1.74
N PHE A 108 -7.99 8.48 1.17
CA PHE A 108 -7.69 7.16 0.65
C PHE A 108 -7.79 6.08 1.73
N GLN A 109 -7.17 6.27 2.89
CA GLN A 109 -7.23 5.29 3.97
C GLN A 109 -8.63 5.19 4.58
N SER A 110 -9.40 6.28 4.61
CA SER A 110 -10.81 6.23 5.03
C SER A 110 -11.67 5.33 4.12
N SER A 111 -11.27 5.14 2.85
CA SER A 111 -11.97 4.24 1.93
C SER A 111 -11.97 2.78 2.40
N ALA A 112 -10.96 2.37 3.18
CA ALA A 112 -10.93 1.05 3.81
C ALA A 112 -12.08 0.88 4.80
N VAL A 113 -12.51 1.94 5.48
CA VAL A 113 -13.68 1.89 6.39
C VAL A 113 -14.97 1.73 5.57
N TRP A 114 -15.19 2.60 4.59
CA TRP A 114 -16.43 2.60 3.79
C TRP A 114 -16.59 1.34 2.95
N GLY A 115 -15.52 0.88 2.31
CA GLY A 115 -15.52 -0.32 1.48
C GLY A 115 -15.81 -1.59 2.28
N ASN A 116 -15.20 -1.72 3.46
CA ASN A 116 -15.45 -2.86 4.34
C ASN A 116 -16.82 -2.78 5.03
N LEU A 117 -17.30 -1.57 5.36
CA LEU A 117 -18.65 -1.37 5.89
C LEU A 117 -19.71 -1.82 4.86
N MET A 118 -19.55 -1.41 3.59
CA MET A 118 -20.42 -1.85 2.51
C MET A 118 -20.44 -3.38 2.39
N SER A 119 -19.26 -4.02 2.38
CA SER A 119 -19.14 -5.48 2.35
C SER A 119 -19.82 -6.15 3.54
N SER A 120 -19.56 -5.68 4.76
CA SER A 120 -20.10 -6.28 5.99
C SER A 120 -21.62 -6.14 6.11
N LEU A 121 -22.21 -5.03 5.67
CA LEU A 121 -23.67 -4.85 5.68
C LEU A 121 -24.36 -5.78 4.67
N ILE A 122 -23.79 -5.93 3.48
CA ILE A 122 -24.33 -6.83 2.45
C ILE A 122 -24.24 -8.28 2.93
N PHE A 123 -23.06 -8.71 3.39
CA PHE A 123 -22.92 -10.07 3.90
C PHE A 123 -23.73 -10.30 5.17
N GLY A 124 -23.79 -9.34 6.10
CA GLY A 124 -24.55 -9.46 7.35
C GLY A 124 -26.06 -9.62 7.17
N SER A 125 -26.58 -9.42 5.96
CA SER A 125 -27.97 -9.69 5.61
C SER A 125 -28.27 -11.19 5.41
N ASP A 126 -27.25 -12.05 5.34
CA ASP A 126 -27.44 -13.51 5.29
C ASP A 126 -27.80 -14.05 6.69
N LYS A 127 -29.01 -14.58 6.83
CA LYS A 127 -29.52 -15.15 8.09
C LYS A 127 -29.07 -16.58 8.33
N ASN A 128 -28.39 -17.22 7.38
CA ASN A 128 -27.83 -18.55 7.54
C ASN A 128 -26.48 -18.50 8.27
N ILE A 129 -26.49 -18.02 9.52
CA ILE A 129 -25.33 -18.13 10.40
C ILE A 129 -25.11 -19.62 10.66
N THR A 130 -24.12 -20.21 9.98
CA THR A 130 -23.69 -21.57 10.28
C THR A 130 -23.10 -21.58 11.67
N ASN A 131 -23.75 -22.26 12.62
CA ASN A 131 -23.13 -22.61 13.89
C ASN A 131 -21.84 -23.39 13.60
N ILE A 132 -20.70 -22.77 13.84
CA ILE A 132 -19.39 -23.39 13.67
C ILE A 132 -19.26 -24.42 14.80
N SER A 133 -19.12 -25.70 14.46
CA SER A 133 -18.93 -26.77 15.44
C SER A 133 -17.65 -26.52 16.26
N HIS A 134 -17.68 -26.80 17.56
CA HIS A 134 -16.52 -26.70 18.47
C HIS A 134 -15.31 -27.52 17.98
N GLU A 135 -15.53 -28.58 17.20
CA GLU A 135 -14.47 -29.39 16.60
C GLU A 135 -13.74 -28.66 15.47
N ALA A 136 -14.43 -27.82 14.68
CA ALA A 136 -13.83 -27.03 13.61
C ALA A 136 -12.96 -25.88 14.15
N LEU A 137 -13.32 -25.36 15.33
CA LEU A 137 -12.59 -24.28 16.03
C LEU A 137 -11.19 -24.69 16.49
N GLN A 138 -10.98 -25.98 16.83
CA GLN A 138 -9.66 -26.48 17.25
C GLN A 138 -8.59 -26.41 16.15
N TYR A 139 -9.03 -26.37 14.89
CA TYR A 139 -8.15 -26.28 13.73
C TYR A 139 -7.95 -24.85 13.23
N CYS A 140 -8.56 -23.83 13.84
CA CYS A 140 -8.36 -22.44 13.44
C CYS A 140 -7.05 -21.86 14.02
N GLY A 141 -6.47 -20.88 13.34
CA GLY A 141 -5.24 -20.19 13.76
C GLY A 141 -3.93 -20.87 13.32
N ALA A 142 -2.85 -20.68 14.09
CA ALA A 142 -1.49 -21.08 13.69
C ALA A 142 -1.30 -22.58 13.40
N GLY A 143 -2.18 -23.45 13.94
CA GLY A 143 -2.13 -24.91 13.71
C GLY A 143 -2.67 -25.39 12.36
N VAL A 144 -3.13 -24.49 11.49
CA VAL A 144 -3.60 -24.86 10.14
C VAL A 144 -2.40 -25.22 9.24
N CYS A 145 -2.24 -26.52 8.97
CA CYS A 145 -1.42 -27.02 7.86
C CYS A 145 -2.28 -27.28 6.62
N ALA A 146 -1.71 -27.07 5.43
CA ALA A 146 -2.41 -27.16 4.15
C ALA A 146 -2.85 -28.60 3.75
N ASP A 147 -2.62 -29.61 4.61
CA ASP A 147 -3.01 -31.00 4.34
C ASP A 147 -4.50 -31.26 4.65
N ILE A 148 -5.30 -31.13 3.58
CA ILE A 148 -6.18 -32.17 3.02
C ILE A 148 -6.81 -33.12 4.07
N ASN A 149 -8.03 -32.80 4.53
CA ASN A 149 -9.18 -33.72 4.77
C ASN A 149 -10.24 -33.19 5.76
N SER A 150 -10.19 -31.93 6.19
CA SER A 150 -11.40 -31.34 6.78
C SER A 150 -12.32 -30.92 5.64
N ASN A 151 -13.43 -31.65 5.49
CA ASN A 151 -14.67 -31.22 4.82
C ASN A 151 -15.25 -29.98 5.53
N SER A 152 -14.43 -28.93 5.73
CA SER A 152 -14.88 -27.61 6.12
C SER A 152 -15.57 -27.01 4.91
N THR A 153 -16.81 -27.45 4.72
CA THR A 153 -17.78 -26.87 3.82
C THR A 153 -18.11 -25.47 4.31
N THR A 154 -17.17 -24.53 4.13
CA THR A 154 -17.53 -23.12 4.09
C THR A 154 -18.51 -23.00 2.92
N LYS A 155 -19.81 -23.01 3.24
CA LYS A 155 -20.85 -22.86 2.25
C LYS A 155 -20.55 -21.57 1.50
N LYS A 156 -20.40 -21.67 0.18
CA LYS A 156 -20.24 -20.48 -0.66
C LYS A 156 -21.42 -19.54 -0.34
N PRO A 157 -21.17 -18.25 -0.09
CA PRO A 157 -22.25 -17.30 0.13
C PRO A 157 -23.22 -17.35 -1.04
N ALA A 158 -24.51 -17.07 -0.77
CA ALA A 158 -25.53 -17.09 -1.81
C ALA A 158 -25.08 -16.25 -3.01
N GLN A 159 -25.19 -16.78 -4.22
CA GLN A 159 -24.71 -16.12 -5.44
C GLN A 159 -25.28 -14.69 -5.60
N GLN A 160 -26.51 -14.48 -5.12
CA GLN A 160 -27.18 -13.18 -5.09
C GLN A 160 -26.44 -12.14 -4.23
N LEU A 161 -25.85 -12.53 -3.09
CA LEU A 161 -25.05 -11.64 -2.23
C LEU A 161 -23.78 -11.22 -2.94
N VAL A 162 -23.11 -12.16 -3.61
CA VAL A 162 -21.88 -11.90 -4.38
C VAL A 162 -22.19 -10.92 -5.53
N TRP A 163 -23.25 -11.16 -6.29
CA TRP A 163 -23.65 -10.24 -7.38
C TRP A 163 -24.05 -8.86 -6.87
N THR A 164 -24.76 -8.78 -5.74
CA THR A 164 -25.11 -7.49 -5.13
C THR A 164 -23.86 -6.73 -4.72
N LEU A 165 -22.92 -7.39 -4.06
CA LEU A 165 -21.66 -6.77 -3.63
C LEU A 165 -20.82 -6.27 -4.81
N VAL A 166 -20.57 -7.15 -5.78
CA VAL A 166 -19.75 -6.81 -6.96
C VAL A 166 -20.44 -5.77 -7.82
N GLY A 167 -21.77 -5.84 -7.96
CA GLY A 167 -22.58 -4.84 -8.65
C GLY A 167 -22.47 -3.45 -8.00
N CYS A 168 -22.55 -3.37 -6.68
CA CYS A 168 -22.34 -2.12 -5.94
C CYS A 168 -20.92 -1.55 -6.18
N TYR A 169 -19.88 -2.38 -6.12
CA TYR A 169 -18.50 -1.94 -6.40
C TYR A 169 -18.32 -1.43 -7.82
N ILE A 170 -18.92 -2.09 -8.82
CA ILE A 170 -18.91 -1.62 -10.22
C ILE A 170 -19.63 -0.29 -10.34
N GLY A 171 -20.83 -0.15 -9.75
CA GLY A 171 -21.61 1.07 -9.80
C GLY A 171 -20.88 2.28 -9.20
N VAL A 172 -20.32 2.12 -7.99
CA VAL A 172 -19.52 3.16 -7.33
C VAL A 172 -18.24 3.45 -8.10
N GLY A 173 -17.57 2.43 -8.63
CA GLY A 173 -16.35 2.59 -9.43
C GLY A 173 -16.58 3.37 -10.73
N VAL A 174 -17.65 3.06 -11.46
CA VAL A 174 -18.04 3.79 -12.69
C VAL A 174 -18.43 5.23 -12.36
N LEU A 175 -19.20 5.45 -11.29
CA LEU A 175 -19.55 6.79 -10.83
C LEU A 175 -18.30 7.61 -10.50
N ALA A 176 -17.35 7.05 -9.74
CA ALA A 176 -16.08 7.70 -9.42
C ALA A 176 -15.27 8.03 -10.69
N MET A 177 -15.21 7.11 -11.65
CA MET A 177 -14.55 7.32 -12.94
C MET A 177 -15.17 8.48 -13.73
N ILE A 178 -16.51 8.58 -13.77
CA ILE A 178 -17.23 9.68 -14.42
C ILE A 178 -16.94 11.01 -13.70
N ILE A 179 -16.99 11.02 -12.37
CA ILE A 179 -16.71 12.21 -11.57
C ILE A 179 -15.30 12.73 -11.87
N VAL A 180 -14.29 11.86 -11.87
CA VAL A 180 -12.91 12.26 -12.19
C VAL A 180 -12.77 12.68 -13.65
N ALA A 181 -13.42 11.99 -14.60
CA ALA A 181 -13.36 12.37 -16.00
C ALA A 181 -13.97 13.76 -16.28
N VAL A 182 -15.05 14.12 -15.58
CA VAL A 182 -15.76 15.40 -15.76
C VAL A 182 -15.15 16.53 -14.94
N PHE A 183 -14.94 16.33 -13.64
CA PHE A 183 -14.60 17.40 -12.69
C PHE A 183 -13.09 17.59 -12.47
N LEU A 184 -12.24 16.62 -12.82
CA LEU A 184 -10.80 16.82 -12.65
C LEU A 184 -10.27 17.72 -13.78
N ASP A 185 -9.64 18.82 -13.42
CA ASP A 185 -9.03 19.71 -14.40
C ASP A 185 -7.81 19.06 -15.06
N ASN A 186 -7.61 19.36 -16.34
CA ASN A 186 -6.45 18.89 -17.09
C ASN A 186 -5.27 19.87 -16.92
N ILE A 187 -4.75 19.94 -15.69
CA ILE A 187 -3.78 20.95 -15.25
C ILE A 187 -2.42 20.79 -15.95
N ASP A 188 -2.03 19.56 -16.26
CA ASP A 188 -0.75 19.27 -16.88
C ASP A 188 -0.78 19.33 -18.42
N ARG A 189 -1.87 19.79 -19.04
CA ARG A 189 -2.01 19.72 -20.51
C ARG A 189 -0.87 20.43 -21.25
N ASP A 190 -0.43 21.59 -20.76
CA ASP A 190 0.63 22.38 -21.41
C ASP A 190 2.02 21.97 -20.93
N GLN A 191 2.21 21.66 -19.64
CA GLN A 191 3.47 21.12 -19.10
C GLN A 191 3.80 19.72 -19.67
N ALA A 192 2.81 18.83 -19.79
CA ALA A 192 2.97 17.53 -20.43
C ALA A 192 3.25 17.67 -21.93
N ARG A 193 2.78 18.74 -22.58
CA ARG A 193 3.07 19.06 -23.99
C ARG A 193 4.50 19.57 -24.17
N GLU A 194 4.98 20.42 -23.27
CA GLU A 194 6.37 20.91 -23.25
C GLU A 194 7.37 19.80 -22.88
N PHE A 195 7.02 18.94 -21.92
CA PHE A 195 7.77 17.73 -21.57
C PHE A 195 7.67 16.63 -22.65
N ARG A 196 6.66 16.69 -23.53
CA ARG A 196 6.54 15.83 -24.72
C ARG A 196 7.52 16.26 -25.82
N ASP A 197 7.76 17.55 -25.93
CA ASP A 197 8.74 18.12 -26.87
C ASP A 197 10.19 17.90 -26.38
N ASN A 198 10.45 17.94 -25.06
CA ASN A 198 11.71 17.50 -24.48
C ASN A 198 11.77 15.96 -24.40
N ARG A 199 12.45 15.33 -25.37
CA ARG A 199 12.72 13.89 -25.40
C ARG A 199 13.74 13.48 -24.33
N GLU A 200 13.38 13.45 -23.06
CA GLU A 200 14.05 12.50 -22.18
C GLU A 200 13.68 11.08 -22.66
N PRO A 201 14.67 10.25 -23.03
CA PRO A 201 14.38 8.95 -23.59
C PRO A 201 13.79 8.05 -22.49
N PHE A 202 12.74 7.30 -22.81
CA PHE A 202 12.17 6.26 -21.94
C PHE A 202 13.24 5.36 -21.27
N TRP A 203 14.31 5.06 -22.03
CA TRP A 203 15.46 4.31 -21.56
C TRP A 203 16.26 5.01 -20.44
N SER A 204 16.31 6.33 -20.35
CA SER A 204 17.01 7.03 -19.26
C SER A 204 16.31 6.84 -17.92
N THR A 205 14.98 6.94 -17.85
CA THR A 205 14.22 6.73 -16.61
C THR A 205 14.25 5.27 -16.16
N PHE A 206 14.11 4.34 -17.11
CA PHE A 206 14.27 2.91 -16.86
C PHE A 206 15.68 2.57 -16.37
N LEU A 207 16.70 3.04 -17.09
CA LEU A 207 18.10 2.83 -16.72
C LEU A 207 18.43 3.53 -15.40
N ALA A 208 17.83 4.68 -15.09
CA ALA A 208 17.98 5.36 -13.80
C ALA A 208 17.45 4.51 -12.64
N THR A 209 16.30 3.84 -12.81
CA THR A 209 15.72 2.93 -11.81
C THR A 209 16.68 1.79 -11.47
N PHE A 210 17.30 1.17 -12.48
CA PHE A 210 18.33 0.13 -12.29
C PHE A 210 19.69 0.68 -11.87
N THR A 211 20.01 1.91 -12.25
CA THR A 211 21.24 2.57 -11.80
C THR A 211 21.18 2.88 -10.32
N LEU A 212 20.00 3.23 -9.80
CA LEU A 212 19.77 3.47 -8.38
C LEU A 212 19.96 2.19 -7.55
N LEU A 213 19.72 0.99 -8.12
CA LEU A 213 20.07 -0.28 -7.46
C LEU A 213 21.57 -0.48 -7.24
N LYS A 214 22.44 0.34 -7.87
CA LYS A 214 23.87 0.36 -7.53
C LYS A 214 24.15 1.10 -6.23
N ASP A 215 23.22 1.92 -5.75
CA ASP A 215 23.35 2.57 -4.46
C ASP A 215 23.17 1.54 -3.33
N LYS A 216 24.22 1.38 -2.52
CA LYS A 216 24.24 0.44 -1.41
C LYS A 216 23.13 0.73 -0.39
N ARG A 217 22.72 1.99 -0.22
CA ARG A 217 21.65 2.38 0.71
C ARG A 217 20.31 1.80 0.29
N LEU A 218 20.01 1.86 -1.01
CA LEU A 218 18.78 1.31 -1.56
C LEU A 218 18.73 -0.21 -1.39
N VAL A 219 19.81 -0.90 -1.75
CA VAL A 219 19.88 -2.38 -1.66
C VAL A 219 19.69 -2.86 -0.22
N ILE A 220 20.27 -2.16 0.75
CA ILE A 220 20.10 -2.50 2.17
C ILE A 220 18.67 -2.21 2.65
N LEU A 221 17.96 -1.24 2.08
CA LEU A 221 16.55 -0.94 2.42
C LEU A 221 15.52 -1.90 1.78
N ILE A 222 15.92 -2.77 0.85
CA ILE A 222 15.01 -3.70 0.17
C ILE A 222 14.20 -4.56 1.17
N PRO A 223 14.80 -5.21 2.18
CA PRO A 223 14.04 -6.02 3.14
C PRO A 223 12.93 -5.24 3.84
N LEU A 224 13.20 -3.99 4.26
CA LEU A 224 12.19 -3.12 4.88
C LEU A 224 11.00 -2.87 3.94
N THR A 225 11.26 -2.58 2.68
CA THR A 225 10.19 -2.38 1.69
C THR A 225 9.41 -3.64 1.38
N MET A 226 10.10 -4.79 1.29
CA MET A 226 9.44 -6.08 1.10
C MET A 226 8.56 -6.44 2.30
N TYR A 227 9.03 -6.16 3.53
CA TYR A 227 8.28 -6.45 4.75
C TYR A 227 6.90 -5.78 4.77
N SER A 228 6.80 -4.54 4.28
CA SER A 228 5.51 -3.84 4.14
C SER A 228 4.51 -4.63 3.27
N GLY A 229 4.97 -5.22 2.17
CA GLY A 229 4.11 -6.11 1.35
C GLY A 229 3.78 -7.43 2.04
N PHE A 230 4.74 -8.03 2.75
CA PHE A 230 4.53 -9.27 3.50
C PHE A 230 3.47 -9.12 4.61
N GLU A 231 3.55 -8.06 5.41
CA GLU A 231 2.62 -7.84 6.52
C GLU A 231 1.19 -7.56 6.02
N GLN A 232 1.03 -6.79 4.93
CA GLN A 232 -0.28 -6.47 4.37
C GLN A 232 -0.90 -7.72 3.72
N SER A 233 -0.09 -8.54 3.04
CA SER A 233 -0.51 -9.85 2.53
C SER A 233 -0.94 -10.79 3.66
N PHE A 234 -0.20 -10.81 4.77
CA PHE A 234 -0.54 -11.63 5.92
C PHE A 234 -1.90 -11.22 6.51
N LEU A 235 -2.09 -9.93 6.79
CA LEU A 235 -3.33 -9.44 7.39
C LEU A 235 -4.53 -9.66 6.45
N SER A 236 -4.42 -9.26 5.19
CA SER A 236 -5.53 -9.31 4.23
C SER A 236 -5.87 -10.73 3.76
N GLY A 237 -4.88 -11.63 3.67
CA GLY A 237 -5.05 -12.98 3.11
C GLY A 237 -5.10 -14.10 4.15
N GLU A 238 -4.17 -14.11 5.10
CA GLU A 238 -4.01 -15.21 6.05
C GLU A 238 -4.81 -14.98 7.33
N TYR A 239 -4.74 -13.77 7.89
CA TYR A 239 -5.43 -13.44 9.14
C TYR A 239 -6.96 -13.49 8.96
N THR A 240 -7.49 -12.82 7.92
CA THR A 240 -8.91 -12.81 7.59
C THR A 240 -9.46 -14.22 7.35
N LYS A 241 -8.69 -15.10 6.71
CA LYS A 241 -9.11 -16.46 6.38
C LYS A 241 -8.99 -17.41 7.57
N ASN A 242 -7.80 -17.51 8.16
CA ASN A 242 -7.48 -18.59 9.10
C ASN A 242 -7.83 -18.25 10.56
N TYR A 243 -7.98 -16.97 10.90
CA TYR A 243 -8.41 -16.55 12.24
C TYR A 243 -9.86 -16.07 12.22
N VAL A 244 -10.17 -15.01 11.47
CA VAL A 244 -11.50 -14.37 11.51
C VAL A 244 -12.57 -15.25 10.87
N THR A 245 -12.41 -15.62 9.60
CA THR A 245 -13.42 -16.42 8.87
C THR A 245 -13.58 -17.80 9.49
N CYS A 246 -12.49 -18.40 9.97
CA CYS A 246 -12.50 -19.72 10.58
C CYS A 246 -13.30 -19.75 11.90
N ALA A 247 -13.17 -18.73 12.76
CA ALA A 247 -13.81 -18.72 14.08
C ALA A 247 -15.14 -17.94 14.15
N LEU A 248 -15.30 -16.88 13.36
CA LEU A 248 -16.46 -15.97 13.40
C LEU A 248 -17.27 -15.95 12.10
N GLY A 249 -16.71 -16.45 11.00
CA GLY A 249 -17.32 -16.40 9.67
C GLY A 249 -17.00 -15.14 8.85
N ILE A 250 -17.40 -15.15 7.58
CA ILE A 250 -17.01 -14.14 6.57
C ILE A 250 -17.57 -12.75 6.89
N HIS A 251 -18.73 -12.67 7.55
CA HIS A 251 -19.41 -11.42 7.90
C HIS A 251 -18.56 -10.50 8.79
N TYR A 252 -17.67 -11.09 9.61
CA TYR A 252 -16.79 -10.36 10.53
C TYR A 252 -15.49 -9.86 9.90
N VAL A 253 -15.15 -10.31 8.69
CA VAL A 253 -13.92 -9.90 8.00
C VAL A 253 -13.90 -8.40 7.75
N GLY A 254 -15.00 -7.82 7.28
CA GLY A 254 -15.08 -6.37 7.03
C GLY A 254 -14.95 -5.56 8.33
N TYR A 255 -15.60 -5.98 9.42
CA TYR A 255 -15.46 -5.31 10.73
C TYR A 255 -14.01 -5.34 11.25
N ALA A 256 -13.30 -6.46 11.10
CA ALA A 256 -11.88 -6.55 11.45
C ALA A 256 -11.01 -5.60 10.61
N MET A 257 -11.25 -5.52 9.30
CA MET A 257 -10.53 -4.62 8.40
C MET A 257 -10.89 -3.14 8.60
N ILE A 258 -12.09 -2.82 9.11
CA ILE A 258 -12.44 -1.45 9.55
C ILE A 258 -11.53 -1.02 10.70
N CYS A 259 -11.29 -1.88 11.70
CA CYS A 259 -10.38 -1.56 12.81
C CYS A 259 -8.94 -1.31 12.34
N PHE A 260 -8.47 -2.10 11.36
CA PHE A 260 -7.20 -1.85 10.68
C PHE A 260 -7.19 -0.49 9.97
N GLY A 261 -8.16 -0.23 9.08
CA GLY A 261 -8.21 1.01 8.31
C GLY A 261 -8.37 2.27 9.16
N ALA A 262 -9.22 2.22 10.19
CA ALA A 262 -9.44 3.34 11.10
C ALA A 262 -8.18 3.67 11.91
N THR A 263 -7.54 2.67 12.50
CA THR A 263 -6.30 2.87 13.26
C THR A 263 -5.16 3.32 12.34
N ASN A 264 -5.03 2.71 11.16
CA ASN A 264 -4.01 3.10 10.17
C ASN A 264 -4.17 4.56 9.73
N SER A 265 -5.40 5.00 9.44
CA SER A 265 -5.68 6.38 9.06
C SER A 265 -5.35 7.37 10.18
N LEU A 266 -5.74 7.06 11.42
CA LEU A 266 -5.50 7.91 12.59
C LEU A 266 -4.00 8.00 12.91
N CYS A 267 -3.32 6.84 12.96
CA CYS A 267 -1.90 6.74 13.24
C CYS A 267 -1.04 7.38 12.14
N SER A 268 -1.42 7.27 10.87
CA SER A 268 -0.70 7.92 9.75
C SER A 268 -0.65 9.44 9.92
N PHE A 269 -1.74 10.05 10.39
CA PHE A 269 -1.78 11.48 10.69
C PHE A 269 -0.94 11.85 11.92
N ILE A 270 -1.08 11.09 13.01
CA ILE A 270 -0.37 11.34 14.27
C ILE A 270 1.14 11.15 14.10
N PHE A 271 1.57 10.02 13.55
CA PHE A 271 2.99 9.70 13.39
C PHE A 271 3.68 10.55 12.34
N GLY A 272 2.94 11.06 11.34
CA GLY A 272 3.46 12.08 10.42
C GLY A 272 3.97 13.33 11.16
N ARG A 273 3.22 13.82 12.16
CA ARG A 273 3.65 14.95 13.00
C ARG A 273 4.61 14.56 14.11
N LEU A 274 4.41 13.39 14.73
CA LEU A 274 5.26 12.93 15.82
C LEU A 274 6.69 12.70 15.37
N ALA A 275 6.88 12.28 14.10
CA ALA A 275 8.20 12.11 13.49
C ALA A 275 9.03 13.40 13.50
N GLU A 276 8.39 14.58 13.47
CA GLU A 276 9.09 15.88 13.58
C GLU A 276 9.66 16.10 14.99
N TYR A 277 9.14 15.45 16.02
CA TYR A 277 9.62 15.66 17.40
C TYR A 277 10.52 14.54 17.90
N THR A 278 10.25 13.29 17.51
CA THR A 278 10.96 12.10 18.02
C THR A 278 12.01 11.56 17.04
N GLY A 279 11.99 12.03 15.80
CA GLY A 279 12.69 11.39 14.69
C GLY A 279 12.03 10.09 14.23
N ARG A 280 12.54 9.55 13.12
CA ARG A 280 11.99 8.35 12.43
C ARG A 280 12.32 7.02 13.12
N ALA A 281 13.52 6.88 13.68
CA ALA A 281 14.00 5.60 14.21
C ALA A 281 13.17 5.06 15.39
N PRO A 282 12.76 5.87 16.39
CA PRO A 282 11.89 5.40 17.46
C PRO A 282 10.53 4.90 16.96
N LEU A 283 9.96 5.54 15.93
CA LEU A 283 8.69 5.12 15.34
C LEU A 283 8.79 3.73 14.72
N PHE A 284 9.86 3.48 13.93
CA PHE A 284 10.13 2.16 13.37
C PHE A 284 10.33 1.09 14.46
N CYS A 285 11.00 1.42 15.57
CA CYS A 285 11.13 0.51 16.71
C CYS A 285 9.78 0.18 17.36
N VAL A 286 8.90 1.17 17.55
CA VAL A 286 7.54 0.95 18.09
C VAL A 286 6.72 0.03 17.18
N ALA A 287 6.78 0.27 15.86
CA ALA A 287 6.09 -0.58 14.88
C ALA A 287 6.64 -2.02 14.90
N ALA A 288 7.97 -2.17 14.97
CA ALA A 288 8.63 -3.48 15.05
C ALA A 288 8.21 -4.26 16.29
N VAL A 289 8.24 -3.62 17.46
CA VAL A 289 7.85 -4.26 18.73
C VAL A 289 6.37 -4.64 18.71
N THR A 290 5.52 -3.79 18.14
CA THR A 290 4.09 -4.04 18.01
C THR A 290 3.83 -5.27 17.14
N ASN A 291 4.39 -5.32 15.93
CA ASN A 291 4.23 -6.46 15.03
C ASN A 291 4.89 -7.73 15.59
N PHE A 292 6.08 -7.63 16.18
CA PHE A 292 6.75 -8.76 16.83
C PHE A 292 5.87 -9.38 17.91
N SER A 293 5.31 -8.53 18.79
CA SER A 293 4.41 -8.97 19.86
C SER A 293 3.13 -9.59 19.31
N CYS A 294 2.55 -9.01 18.25
CA CYS A 294 1.36 -9.55 17.59
C CYS A 294 1.65 -10.92 16.94
N ILE A 295 2.77 -11.07 16.23
CA ILE A 295 3.16 -12.33 15.59
C ILE A 295 3.36 -13.43 16.63
N LEU A 296 4.05 -13.13 17.74
CA LEU A 296 4.20 -14.09 18.84
C LEU A 296 2.86 -14.45 19.46
N ALA A 297 2.00 -13.47 19.74
CA ALA A 297 0.69 -13.73 20.28
C ALA A 297 -0.17 -14.58 19.33
N LEU A 298 -0.12 -14.35 18.02
CA LEU A 298 -0.84 -15.16 17.01
C LEU A 298 -0.30 -16.60 16.92
N LEU A 299 0.99 -16.83 17.17
CA LEU A 299 1.56 -18.19 17.23
C LEU A 299 0.98 -19.02 18.39
N PHE A 300 0.76 -18.39 19.55
CA PHE A 300 0.27 -19.08 20.75
C PHE A 300 -1.25 -19.04 20.91
N TRP A 301 -1.90 -18.03 20.36
CA TRP A 301 -3.33 -17.81 20.52
C TRP A 301 -4.14 -18.73 19.61
N ARG A 302 -5.10 -19.45 20.21
CA ARG A 302 -6.12 -20.21 19.49
C ARG A 302 -7.41 -19.39 19.45
N PRO A 303 -7.93 -19.05 18.25
CA PRO A 303 -9.09 -18.19 18.12
C PRO A 303 -10.35 -18.89 18.65
N HIS A 304 -11.05 -18.22 19.58
CA HIS A 304 -12.32 -18.69 20.16
C HIS A 304 -13.37 -17.56 20.16
N PRO A 305 -14.64 -17.81 19.79
CA PRO A 305 -15.70 -16.80 19.68
C PRO A 305 -15.93 -15.98 20.96
N ASP A 306 -15.75 -16.60 22.12
CA ASP A 306 -15.88 -15.93 23.43
C ASP A 306 -14.87 -14.78 23.63
N GLN A 307 -13.78 -14.78 22.87
CA GLN A 307 -12.74 -13.76 22.87
C GLN A 307 -12.91 -12.77 21.72
N LEU A 308 -14.15 -12.41 21.39
CA LEU A 308 -14.52 -11.52 20.30
C LEU A 308 -13.65 -10.23 20.20
N PRO A 309 -13.31 -9.52 21.30
CA PRO A 309 -12.49 -8.30 21.21
C PRO A 309 -11.10 -8.53 20.61
N VAL A 310 -10.50 -9.71 20.82
CA VAL A 310 -9.14 -10.02 20.38
C VAL A 310 -9.03 -10.01 18.85
N PHE A 311 -10.10 -10.38 18.14
CA PHE A 311 -10.17 -10.34 16.68
C PHE A 311 -10.12 -8.93 16.08
N PHE A 312 -10.40 -7.90 16.88
CA PHE A 312 -10.36 -6.50 16.46
C PHE A 312 -9.10 -5.78 16.93
N VAL A 313 -8.55 -6.19 18.08
CA VAL A 313 -7.30 -5.64 18.63
C VAL A 313 -6.12 -5.94 17.71
N PHE A 314 -5.99 -7.17 17.19
CA PHE A 314 -4.89 -7.51 16.29
C PHE A 314 -4.87 -6.64 15.02
N PRO A 315 -5.95 -6.51 14.23
CA PRO A 315 -6.00 -5.59 13.09
C PRO A 315 -5.72 -4.13 13.46
N ALA A 316 -6.18 -3.66 14.62
CA ALA A 316 -5.92 -2.29 15.06
C ALA A 316 -4.42 -2.06 15.33
N LEU A 317 -3.76 -2.95 16.07
CA LEU A 317 -2.31 -2.90 16.31
C LEU A 317 -1.51 -3.03 15.01
N TRP A 318 -1.96 -3.90 14.11
CA TRP A 318 -1.38 -4.05 12.78
C TRP A 318 -1.52 -2.78 11.95
N GLY A 319 -2.66 -2.08 12.05
CA GLY A 319 -2.89 -0.79 11.40
C GLY A 319 -2.00 0.32 11.94
N LEU A 320 -1.73 0.31 13.26
CA LEU A 320 -0.76 1.23 13.88
C LEU A 320 0.65 0.99 13.32
N ALA A 321 1.08 -0.25 13.18
CA ALA A 321 2.38 -0.59 12.63
C ALA A 321 2.47 -0.25 11.13
N ASP A 322 1.49 -0.66 10.31
CA ASP A 322 1.42 -0.37 8.87
C ASP A 322 1.48 1.14 8.59
N ALA A 323 0.83 1.96 9.41
CA ALA A 323 0.92 3.41 9.31
C ALA A 323 2.37 3.91 9.36
N VAL A 324 3.19 3.36 10.26
CA VAL A 324 4.61 3.70 10.36
C VAL A 324 5.36 3.16 9.16
N TRP A 325 5.20 1.87 8.83
CA TRP A 325 5.91 1.23 7.73
C TRP A 325 5.67 1.94 6.40
N GLN A 326 4.45 2.39 6.13
CA GLN A 326 4.16 3.15 4.91
C GLN A 326 4.62 4.60 4.99
N THR A 327 4.17 5.38 5.99
CA THR A 327 4.44 6.83 6.00
C THR A 327 5.92 7.14 6.16
N GLN A 328 6.60 6.45 7.07
CA GLN A 328 8.00 6.72 7.38
C GLN A 328 8.94 6.17 6.30
N THR A 329 8.63 5.02 5.68
CA THR A 329 9.46 4.50 4.57
C THR A 329 9.33 5.38 3.33
N ASN A 330 8.12 5.85 2.98
CA ASN A 330 7.96 6.80 1.89
C ASN A 330 8.72 8.12 2.14
N SER A 331 8.69 8.62 3.37
CA SER A 331 9.47 9.80 3.78
C SER A 331 10.98 9.54 3.70
N LEU A 332 11.45 8.38 4.18
CA LEU A 332 12.85 7.95 4.15
C LEU A 332 13.40 7.93 2.73
N TYR A 333 12.66 7.36 1.78
CA TYR A 333 13.03 7.35 0.36
C TYR A 333 13.09 8.76 -0.25
N GLY A 334 12.16 9.64 0.13
CA GLY A 334 12.16 11.04 -0.31
C GLY A 334 13.37 11.85 0.17
N VAL A 335 13.87 11.55 1.36
CA VAL A 335 15.04 12.22 1.97
C VAL A 335 16.37 11.65 1.47
N LEU A 336 16.48 10.33 1.32
CA LEU A 336 17.73 9.67 0.89
C LEU A 336 18.05 9.92 -0.60
N PHE A 337 17.03 10.06 -1.44
CA PHE A 337 17.21 10.17 -2.90
C PHE A 337 16.59 11.44 -3.49
N PRO A 338 17.02 12.64 -3.04
CA PRO A 338 16.36 13.90 -3.41
C PRO A 338 16.53 14.25 -4.89
N ARG A 339 17.62 13.80 -5.53
CA ARG A 339 17.93 14.02 -6.96
C ARG A 339 17.18 13.08 -7.91
N GLN A 340 16.72 11.92 -7.42
CA GLN A 340 16.12 10.87 -8.25
C GLN A 340 14.85 10.30 -7.59
N LYS A 341 13.96 11.19 -7.13
CA LYS A 341 12.74 10.82 -6.38
C LYS A 341 11.86 9.82 -7.14
N GLU A 342 11.67 10.02 -8.44
CA GLU A 342 10.81 9.13 -9.26
C GLU A 342 11.35 7.70 -9.30
N ALA A 343 12.65 7.52 -9.54
CA ALA A 343 13.31 6.21 -9.55
C ALA A 343 13.31 5.55 -8.16
N ALA A 344 13.43 6.35 -7.10
CA ALA A 344 13.35 5.86 -5.72
C ALA A 344 11.95 5.35 -5.36
N PHE A 345 10.90 6.11 -5.67
CA PHE A 345 9.51 5.68 -5.44
C PHE A 345 9.10 4.51 -6.33
N ALA A 346 9.62 4.42 -7.56
CA ALA A 346 9.43 3.26 -8.42
C ALA A 346 10.05 1.99 -7.80
N ASN A 347 11.29 2.08 -7.30
CA ASN A 347 11.92 0.98 -6.57
C ASN A 347 11.14 0.58 -5.31
N TYR A 348 10.69 1.55 -4.51
CA TYR A 348 9.86 1.28 -3.33
C TYR A 348 8.63 0.43 -3.69
N ARG A 349 7.84 0.85 -4.69
CA ARG A 349 6.64 0.11 -5.12
C ARG A 349 6.96 -1.25 -5.73
N MET A 350 8.08 -1.37 -6.44
CA MET A 350 8.53 -2.63 -7.03
C MET A 350 8.85 -3.66 -5.95
N TRP A 351 9.65 -3.30 -4.95
CA TRP A 351 10.06 -4.20 -3.87
C TRP A 351 8.92 -4.52 -2.90
N GLU A 352 8.04 -3.55 -2.62
CA GLU A 352 6.80 -3.78 -1.87
C GLU A 352 5.89 -4.79 -2.59
N SER A 353 5.68 -4.61 -3.90
CA SER A 353 4.91 -5.54 -4.73
C SER A 353 5.52 -6.94 -4.78
N LEU A 354 6.85 -7.05 -4.79
CA LEU A 354 7.53 -8.34 -4.70
C LEU A 354 7.24 -9.05 -3.37
N GLY A 355 7.19 -8.31 -2.26
CA GLY A 355 6.77 -8.84 -0.96
C GLY A 355 5.38 -9.49 -1.01
N PHE A 356 4.40 -8.79 -1.61
CA PHE A 356 3.05 -9.36 -1.84
C PHE A 356 3.09 -10.64 -2.69
N VAL A 357 3.80 -10.62 -3.81
CA VAL A 357 3.87 -11.76 -4.73
C VAL A 357 4.43 -12.99 -4.01
N ILE A 358 5.53 -12.83 -3.27
CA ILE A 358 6.15 -13.94 -2.54
C ILE A 358 5.18 -14.48 -1.48
N ALA A 359 4.59 -13.60 -0.66
CA ALA A 359 3.67 -13.99 0.39
C ALA A 359 2.43 -14.74 -0.13
N PHE A 360 1.84 -14.28 -1.24
CA PHE A 360 0.70 -14.96 -1.86
C PHE A 360 1.10 -16.23 -2.62
N ALA A 361 2.31 -16.29 -3.19
CA ALA A 361 2.77 -17.46 -3.95
C ALA A 361 2.93 -18.70 -3.06
N TYR A 362 3.52 -18.56 -1.86
CA TYR A 362 3.65 -19.69 -0.94
C TYR A 362 2.42 -19.91 -0.04
N SER A 363 1.44 -18.99 -0.06
CA SER A 363 0.25 -19.03 0.79
C SER A 363 -0.51 -20.37 0.73
N THR A 364 -0.56 -21.03 -0.43
CA THR A 364 -1.28 -22.30 -0.58
C THR A 364 -0.44 -23.54 -0.28
N PHE A 365 0.87 -23.42 -0.12
CA PHE A 365 1.80 -24.56 -0.05
C PHE A 365 2.40 -24.78 1.34
N ILE A 366 2.40 -23.76 2.19
CA ILE A 366 3.09 -23.77 3.49
C ILE A 366 2.05 -23.66 4.63
N CYS A 367 2.33 -24.28 5.78
CA CYS A 367 1.51 -24.16 7.00
C CYS A 367 1.60 -22.76 7.63
N LEU A 368 0.54 -22.32 8.32
CA LEU A 368 0.44 -20.94 8.81
C LEU A 368 1.50 -20.57 9.86
N ASP A 369 1.87 -21.50 10.72
CA ASP A 369 2.98 -21.38 11.68
C ASP A 369 4.30 -21.04 10.99
N ILE A 370 4.67 -21.76 9.94
CA ILE A 370 5.88 -21.49 9.16
C ILE A 370 5.80 -20.11 8.51
N LYS A 371 4.62 -19.70 8.00
CA LYS A 371 4.44 -18.34 7.45
C LYS A 371 4.66 -17.25 8.49
N LEU A 372 4.21 -17.46 9.74
CA LEU A 372 4.44 -16.54 10.86
C LEU A 372 5.94 -16.46 11.20
N TYR A 373 6.67 -17.58 11.19
CA TYR A 373 8.12 -17.57 11.37
C TYR A 373 8.86 -16.85 10.24
N ILE A 374 8.43 -17.04 8.97
CA ILE A 374 8.99 -16.29 7.84
C ILE A 374 8.75 -14.79 8.03
N LEU A 375 7.53 -14.39 8.37
CA LEU A 375 7.18 -12.99 8.62
C LEU A 375 8.03 -12.39 9.75
N LEU A 376 8.25 -13.14 10.83
CA LEU A 376 9.12 -12.74 11.94
C LEU A 376 10.58 -12.58 11.51
N GLY A 377 11.10 -13.53 10.72
CA GLY A 377 12.47 -13.47 10.21
C GLY A 377 12.70 -12.27 9.29
N VAL A 378 11.74 -11.98 8.40
CA VAL A 378 11.79 -10.80 7.52
C VAL A 378 11.70 -9.50 8.32
N LEU A 379 10.87 -9.44 9.38
CA LEU A 379 10.80 -8.29 10.29
C LEU A 379 12.15 -8.00 10.95
N ILE A 380 12.79 -9.03 11.53
CA ILE A 380 14.09 -8.89 12.21
C ILE A 380 15.15 -8.42 11.20
N LEU A 381 15.22 -9.04 10.03
CA LEU A 381 16.14 -8.64 8.97
C LEU A 381 15.92 -7.18 8.58
N SER A 382 14.67 -6.78 8.38
CA SER A 382 14.29 -5.41 8.00
C SER A 382 14.77 -4.37 9.01
N MET A 383 14.61 -4.65 10.30
CA MET A 383 15.04 -3.75 11.37
C MET A 383 16.57 -3.65 11.45
N VAL A 384 17.28 -4.77 11.33
CA VAL A 384 18.76 -4.77 11.30
C VAL A 384 19.27 -3.94 10.12
N THR A 385 18.71 -4.16 8.93
CA THR A 385 19.11 -3.41 7.73
C THR A 385 18.74 -1.94 7.79
N TYR A 386 17.57 -1.61 8.35
CA TYR A 386 17.13 -0.23 8.51
C TYR A 386 18.04 0.54 9.49
N LEU A 387 18.29 -0.01 10.68
CA LEU A 387 19.16 0.62 11.69
C LEU A 387 20.59 0.80 11.15
N TRP A 388 21.06 -0.12 10.32
CA TRP A 388 22.35 0.01 9.65
C TRP A 388 22.39 1.20 8.69
N VAL A 389 21.34 1.40 7.88
CA VAL A 389 21.25 2.55 6.97
C VAL A 389 21.14 3.86 7.75
N GLU A 390 20.35 3.89 8.81
CA GLU A 390 20.23 5.05 9.69
C GLU A 390 21.58 5.41 10.33
N PHE A 391 22.35 4.41 10.77
CA PHE A 391 23.70 4.62 11.30
C PHE A 391 24.67 5.16 10.24
N GLN A 392 24.62 4.62 9.02
CA GLN A 392 25.45 5.13 7.91
C GLN A 392 25.09 6.57 7.55
N GLU A 393 23.81 6.91 7.52
CA GLU A 393 23.32 8.24 7.20
C GLU A 393 23.70 9.26 8.29
N ARG A 394 23.64 8.88 9.57
CA ARG A 394 24.13 9.72 10.67
C ARG A 394 25.64 9.99 10.57
N LYS A 395 26.40 9.02 10.07
CA LYS A 395 27.86 9.17 9.90
C LYS A 395 28.21 10.00 8.67
N ASN A 396 27.49 9.81 7.56
CA ASN A 396 27.72 10.46 6.27
C ASN A 396 26.38 11.00 5.72
N PRO A 397 25.95 12.18 6.18
CA PRO A 397 24.65 12.73 5.79
C PRO A 397 24.58 13.04 4.29
N THR A 398 23.43 12.75 3.69
CA THR A 398 23.13 13.13 2.31
C THR A 398 23.10 14.66 2.21
N LEU A 399 23.88 15.19 1.27
CA LEU A 399 23.93 16.63 1.03
C LEU A 399 22.54 17.13 0.58
N PRO A 400 22.05 18.25 1.14
CA PRO A 400 20.82 18.86 0.66
C PRO A 400 20.98 19.26 -0.81
N VAL A 401 19.92 19.12 -1.59
CA VAL A 401 19.88 19.69 -2.93
C VAL A 401 19.66 21.18 -2.75
N GLU A 402 20.63 22.01 -3.16
CA GLU A 402 20.40 23.44 -3.38
C GLU A 402 19.19 23.55 -4.32
N GLU A 403 18.08 24.09 -3.81
CA GLU A 403 16.96 24.49 -4.66
C GLU A 403 17.55 25.42 -5.71
N GLY A 404 17.43 25.01 -6.98
CA GLY A 404 17.91 25.77 -8.11
C GLY A 404 17.44 27.22 -7.98
N ILE A 405 18.43 28.10 -7.98
CA ILE A 405 18.35 29.54 -8.15
C ILE A 405 17.20 29.85 -9.12
N TYR A 406 16.10 30.41 -8.60
CA TYR A 406 15.33 31.35 -9.42
C TYR A 406 16.25 32.54 -9.62
N ASP A 407 16.79 32.62 -10.83
CA ASP A 407 17.67 33.67 -11.29
C ASP A 407 16.88 34.99 -11.30
N THR A 408 16.91 35.70 -10.18
CA THR A 408 16.76 37.15 -10.13
C THR A 408 17.63 37.68 -9.01
N ASP A 409 18.78 38.22 -9.40
CA ASP A 409 19.57 39.24 -8.70
C ASP A 409 18.94 39.77 -7.42
N PHE A 410 19.47 39.37 -6.25
CA PHE A 410 19.60 40.28 -5.11
C PHE A 410 20.76 39.82 -4.22
N SER A 411 21.87 40.53 -4.38
CA SER A 411 22.99 40.55 -3.44
C SER A 411 22.51 40.92 -2.03
N ALA A 412 22.71 40.03 -1.05
CA ALA A 412 23.32 40.36 0.26
C ALA A 412 23.22 39.20 1.27
N LYS A 413 24.39 38.72 1.70
CA LYS A 413 24.80 38.29 3.05
C LYS A 413 23.79 37.60 3.98
N GLY A 414 24.19 36.41 4.46
CA GLY A 414 23.87 35.96 5.82
C GLY A 414 23.75 34.45 5.96
N ASP A 415 24.75 33.85 6.61
CA ASP A 415 24.81 32.44 6.97
C ASP A 415 23.56 31.95 7.73
N HIS A 416 22.87 30.94 7.18
CA HIS A 416 22.09 29.98 7.96
C HIS A 416 22.04 28.63 7.24
N ILE A 417 23.08 27.83 7.45
CA ILE A 417 23.07 26.40 7.13
C ILE A 417 22.24 25.71 8.22
N LEU A 418 20.98 25.42 7.94
CA LEU A 418 20.16 24.53 8.77
C LEU A 418 20.51 23.08 8.43
N ASN A 419 21.28 22.44 9.32
CA ASN A 419 21.47 20.99 9.33
C ASN A 419 20.11 20.29 9.48
N GLN A 420 19.74 19.45 8.51
CA GLN A 420 18.50 18.65 8.54
C GLN A 420 18.63 17.32 9.29
N THR A 421 19.73 17.08 10.01
CA THR A 421 19.98 15.82 10.75
C THR A 421 19.84 15.93 12.26
N SER A 422 19.21 16.99 12.78
CA SER A 422 18.73 17.03 14.16
C SER A 422 17.22 17.17 14.23
N LEU A 423 16.48 16.22 13.65
CA LEU A 423 15.05 15.97 13.89
C LEU A 423 14.80 14.45 13.91
#